data_AF-A0A1R4KG45-F1
#
_entry.id   AF-A0A1R4KG45-F1
#
_cell.length_a   1.000
_cell.length_b   1.000
_cell.length_c   1.000
_cell.angle_alpha   90.00
_cell.angle_beta   90.00
_cell.angle_gamma   90.00
#
_symmetry.space_group_name_H-M   'P 1'
#
loop_
_entity.id
_entity.type
_entity.pdbx_description
1 polymer ?
#
loop_
_entity_poly.entity_id
_entity_poly.type
_entity_poly.pdbx_seq_one_letter_code
_entity_poly.pdbx_strand_id
1 'polypeptide(L)' 'MRDMGLVCKQPGPHSYKLATVERPDIPNRLNREFEVNSPNQVWCGDITYSVPGVQH' A
#
# COMPACT_ATOMS: atom_id res chain seq x y z
N MET A 1 -1.59 -21.22 -11.31
CA MET A 1 -2.81 -20.72 -12.00
C MET A 1 -3.12 -21.52 -13.26
N ARG A 2 -2.20 -21.62 -14.24
CA ARG A 2 -2.41 -22.43 -15.47
C ARG A 2 -2.70 -23.91 -15.21
N ASP A 3 -1.92 -24.56 -14.35
CA ASP A 3 -2.06 -26.00 -14.10
C ASP A 3 -3.35 -26.38 -13.38
N MET A 4 -4.04 -25.40 -12.78
CA MET A 4 -5.33 -25.58 -12.10
C MET A 4 -6.52 -25.00 -12.90
N GLY A 5 -6.30 -24.60 -14.16
CA GLY A 5 -7.34 -24.01 -15.01
C GLY A 5 -7.89 -22.66 -14.52
N LEU A 6 -7.17 -21.98 -13.62
CA LEU A 6 -7.62 -20.71 -13.03
C LEU A 6 -7.32 -19.55 -14.00
N VAL A 7 -8.37 -18.80 -14.35
CA VAL A 7 -8.30 -17.63 -15.23
C VAL A 7 -8.16 -16.36 -14.40
N CYS A 8 -7.15 -15.54 -14.71
CA CYS A 8 -6.95 -14.25 -14.09
C CYS A 8 -8.04 -13.26 -14.55
N LYS A 9 -8.73 -12.62 -13.59
CA LYS A 9 -9.71 -11.56 -13.84
C LYS A 9 -9.18 -10.16 -13.53
N GLN A 10 -7.88 -10.03 -13.28
CA GLN A 10 -7.32 -8.72 -13.00
C GLN A 10 -7.53 -7.83 -14.24
N PRO A 11 -7.93 -6.56 -14.04
CA PRO A 11 -7.95 -5.58 -15.12
C PRO A 11 -6.59 -5.56 -15.82
N GLY A 12 -6.61 -5.23 -17.11
CA GLY A 12 -5.39 -5.01 -17.87
C GLY A 12 -4.45 -4.01 -17.17
N PRO A 13 -3.20 -3.90 -17.65
CA PRO A 13 -2.22 -3.00 -17.06
C PRO A 13 -2.81 -1.60 -16.87
N HIS A 14 -2.61 -1.04 -15.68
CA HIS A 14 -3.16 0.25 -15.33
C HIS A 14 -2.69 1.34 -16.31
N SER A 15 -3.55 2.31 -16.60
CA SER A 15 -3.25 3.42 -17.51
C SER A 15 -2.30 4.47 -16.91
N TYR A 16 -1.96 4.34 -15.63
CA TYR A 16 -1.06 5.28 -14.97
C TYR A 16 0.33 5.24 -15.58
N LYS A 17 0.85 6.43 -15.90
CA LYS A 17 2.22 6.59 -16.37
C LYS A 17 3.18 6.22 -15.25
N LEU A 18 4.15 5.39 -15.58
CA LEU A 18 5.26 5.11 -14.69
C LEU A 18 6.06 6.41 -14.49
N ALA A 19 6.19 6.87 -13.24
CA ALA A 19 7.04 8.01 -12.93
C ALA A 19 8.51 7.56 -12.97
N THR A 20 9.14 7.72 -14.13
CA THR A 20 10.56 7.35 -14.35
C THR A 20 11.55 8.42 -13.89
N VAL A 21 11.06 9.62 -13.58
CA VAL A 21 11.85 10.77 -13.17
C VAL A 21 11.18 11.43 -11.97
N GLU A 22 12.00 11.85 -11.00
CA GLU A 22 11.58 12.65 -9.84
C GLU A 22 10.89 13.95 -10.28
N ARG A 23 9.89 14.38 -9.50
CA ARG A 23 9.23 15.66 -9.69
C ARG A 23 10.01 16.77 -8.96
N PRO A 24 10.55 17.78 -9.66
CA PRO A 24 11.36 18.82 -9.01
C PRO A 24 10.58 19.64 -7.97
N ASP A 25 9.28 19.81 -8.17
CA ASP A 25 8.35 20.53 -7.29
C ASP A 25 7.96 19.74 -6.04
N ILE A 26 8.11 18.43 -6.06
CA ILE A 26 7.77 17.52 -4.95
C ILE A 26 8.95 16.58 -4.74
N PRO A 27 10.03 17.07 -4.09
CA PRO A 27 11.23 16.27 -3.89
C PRO A 27 10.92 15.06 -3.00
N ASN A 28 11.39 13.88 -3.40
CA ASN A 28 11.29 12.66 -2.61
C ASN A 28 12.29 12.67 -1.44
N ARG A 29 11.94 13.42 -0.39
CA ARG A 29 12.82 13.63 0.79
C ARG A 29 13.15 12.34 1.55
N LEU A 30 12.30 11.32 1.43
CA LEU A 30 12.42 10.06 2.15
C LEU A 30 13.17 8.99 1.34
N ASN A 31 13.44 9.23 0.05
CA ASN A 31 14.04 8.28 -0.88
C ASN A 31 13.55 6.82 -0.72
N ARG A 32 12.28 6.63 -0.35
CA ARG A 32 11.71 5.32 -0.01
C ARG A 32 12.58 4.50 0.98
N GLU A 33 13.14 5.12 2.01
CA GLU A 33 13.63 4.43 3.22
C GLU A 33 12.43 3.81 3.96
N PHE A 34 11.87 2.75 3.38
CA PHE A 34 10.88 1.87 4.00
C PHE A 34 11.57 0.66 4.65
N GLU A 35 12.87 0.76 4.92
CA GLU A 35 13.58 -0.23 5.71
C GLU A 35 13.09 -0.13 7.15
N VAL A 36 12.24 -1.08 7.52
CA VAL A 36 11.87 -1.32 8.91
C VAL A 36 12.89 -2.27 9.50
N ASN A 37 13.47 -1.92 10.66
CA ASN A 37 14.39 -2.81 11.38
C ASN A 37 13.74 -4.16 11.75
N SER A 38 12.41 -4.17 11.91
CA SER A 38 11.62 -5.36 12.16
C SER A 38 10.16 -5.15 11.70
N PRO A 39 9.37 -6.23 11.51
CA PRO A 39 7.95 -6.11 11.19
C PRO A 39 7.18 -5.25 12.21
N ASN A 40 6.11 -4.59 11.77
CA ASN A 40 5.17 -3.79 12.58
C ASN A 40 5.71 -2.49 13.21
N GLN A 41 6.90 -1.99 12.86
CA GLN A 41 7.48 -0.81 13.54
C GLN A 41 6.88 0.55 13.14
N VAL A 42 6.54 0.75 11.86
CA VAL A 42 6.12 2.06 11.34
C VAL A 42 4.61 2.26 11.39
N TRP A 43 3.86 1.16 11.58
CA TRP A 43 2.39 1.15 11.65
C TRP A 43 1.89 0.64 13.00
N CYS A 44 2.59 0.98 14.09
CA CYS A 44 2.02 0.91 15.44
C CYS A 44 1.14 2.14 15.68
N GLY A 45 0.00 2.23 14.99
CA GLY A 45 -1.07 3.14 15.40
C GLY A 45 -1.97 2.44 16.41
N ASP A 46 -2.41 3.14 17.45
CA ASP A 46 -3.47 2.63 18.33
C ASP A 46 -4.73 2.40 17.50
N ILE A 47 -5.11 1.13 17.31
CA ILE A 47 -6.32 0.76 16.58
C ILE A 47 -7.51 0.83 17.54
N THR A 48 -8.17 1.98 17.57
CA THR A 48 -9.47 2.10 18.24
C THR A 48 -10.57 1.73 17.25
N TYR A 49 -11.19 0.56 17.42
CA TYR A 49 -12.40 0.21 16.70
C TYR A 49 -13.64 0.59 17.53
N SER A 50 -14.60 1.28 16.93
CA SER A 50 -15.89 1.59 17.55
C SER A 50 -16.96 0.64 17.01
N VAL A 51 -17.73 0.01 17.91
CA VAL A 51 -18.89 -0.81 17.54
C VAL A 51 -20.15 0.05 17.53
N PRO A 52 -20.93 0.08 16.44
CA PRO A 52 -22.27 0.67 16.47
C PRO A 52 -23.15 -0.13 17.44
N GLY A 53 -23.65 0.51 18.51
CA GLY A 53 -24.66 -0.06 19.41
C GLY A 53 -24.25 -0.31 20.85
N VAL A 54 -23.00 -0.03 21.24
CA VAL A 54 -22.61 0.04 22.66
C VAL A 54 -22.67 1.50 23.09
N GLN A 55 -23.75 1.88 23.77
CA GLN A 55 -23.81 3.12 24.56
C GLN A 55 -23.29 2.79 25.97
N HIS A 56 -22.43 3.67 26.52
CA HIS A 56 -22.10 3.64 27.93
C HIS A 56 -23.33 3.93 28.79
#